data_AF-A0A7Z0S0N6-F1
#
_entry.id   AF-A0A7Z0S0N6-F1
#
_cell.length_a   1.000
_cell.length_b   1.000
_cell.length_c   1.000
_cell.angle_alpha   90.00
_cell.angle_beta   90.00
_cell.angle_gamma   90.00
#
_symmetry.space_group_name_H-M   'P 1'
#
loop_
_entity.id
_entity.type
_entity.pdbx_description
1 polymer ?
#
loop_
_entity_poly.entity_id
_entity_poly.type
_entity_poly.pdbx_seq_one_letter_code
_entity_poly.pdbx_strand_id
1 'polypeptide(L)' 'MATRPKSNFSPEFRLEVPQLVVDQNYTVREAAEAISIGHSTIDKWVRQLRPEQGDQSPKATR' A
#
# COMPACT_ATOMS: atom_id res chain seq x y z
N MET A 1 -21.35 7.39 -14.68
CA MET A 1 -20.87 6.99 -13.34
C MET A 1 -19.46 6.43 -13.53
N ALA A 2 -18.50 6.94 -12.76
CA ALA A 2 -17.07 6.93 -13.11
C ALA A 2 -16.38 5.57 -12.87
N THR A 3 -15.60 5.10 -13.86
CA THR A 3 -14.57 4.09 -13.61
C THR A 3 -13.23 4.70 -13.99
N ARG A 4 -12.62 5.39 -13.02
CA ARG A 4 -11.24 5.88 -13.14
C ARG A 4 -10.33 4.68 -13.45
N PRO A 5 -9.36 4.78 -14.37
CA PRO A 5 -8.43 3.69 -14.63
C PRO A 5 -7.74 3.33 -13.32
N LYS A 6 -8.07 2.13 -12.82
CA LYS A 6 -7.55 1.55 -11.59
C LYS A 6 -6.03 1.52 -11.76
N SER A 7 -5.29 2.21 -10.88
CA SER A 7 -3.85 2.42 -11.01
C SER A 7 -3.11 1.14 -11.40
N ASN A 8 -2.08 1.27 -12.25
CA ASN A 8 -1.17 0.27 -12.79
C ASN A 8 -0.50 -0.75 -11.83
N PHE A 9 -0.85 -0.77 -10.54
CA PHE A 9 -0.25 -1.68 -9.56
C PHE A 9 -1.24 -2.77 -9.18
N SER A 10 -0.85 -4.02 -9.42
CA SER A 10 -1.62 -5.21 -9.05
C SER A 10 -1.93 -5.21 -7.55
N PRO A 11 -3.10 -5.73 -7.14
CA PRO A 11 -3.52 -5.75 -5.73
C PRO A 11 -2.52 -6.50 -4.84
N GLU A 12 -1.94 -7.59 -5.35
CA GLU A 12 -0.85 -8.33 -4.71
C GLU A 12 0.40 -7.48 -4.49
N PHE A 13 0.80 -6.65 -5.46
CA PHE A 13 1.91 -5.72 -5.32
C PHE A 13 1.68 -4.70 -4.21
N ARG A 14 0.44 -4.20 -4.08
CA ARG A 14 0.09 -3.24 -3.01
C ARG A 14 0.17 -3.82 -1.60
N LEU A 15 0.11 -5.15 -1.46
CA LEU A 15 0.24 -5.85 -0.19
C LEU A 15 1.68 -6.30 0.06
N GLU A 16 2.39 -6.73 -0.97
CA GLU A 16 3.76 -7.22 -0.86
C GLU A 16 4.73 -6.12 -0.43
N VAL A 17 4.66 -4.93 -1.03
CA VAL A 17 5.60 -3.83 -0.71
C VAL A 17 5.53 -3.39 0.76
N PRO A 18 4.35 -3.04 1.31
CA PRO A 18 4.27 -2.64 2.71
C PRO A 18 4.56 -3.81 3.66
N GLN A 19 4.34 -5.08 3.26
CA GLN A 19 4.72 -6.25 4.06
C GLN A 19 6.23 -6.37 4.15
N LEU A 20 6.96 -6.15 3.05
CA LEU A 20 8.43 -6.08 3.04
C LEU A 20 8.97 -5.00 3.99
N VAL A 21 8.32 -3.83 4.06
CA VAL A 21 8.73 -2.75 4.98
C VAL A 21 8.57 -3.16 6.45
N VAL A 22 7.49 -3.87 6.78
CA VAL A 22 7.18 -4.27 8.18
C VAL A 22 7.92 -5.53 8.60
N ASP A 23 7.95 -6.55 7.73
CA ASP A 23 8.50 -7.88 8.00
C ASP A 23 10.03 -7.90 7.90
N GLN A 24 10.57 -7.22 6.88
CA GLN A 24 12.01 -7.21 6.60
C GLN A 24 12.70 -5.93 7.08
N ASN A 25 12.01 -5.10 7.86
CA ASN A 25 12.50 -3.83 8.42
C ASN A 25 13.13 -2.89 7.36
N TYR A 26 12.67 -2.96 6.11
CA TYR A 26 13.10 -2.02 5.07
C TYR A 26 12.54 -0.64 5.37
N THR A 27 13.30 0.41 5.07
CA THR A 27 12.73 1.77 5.14
C THR A 27 11.80 2.04 3.95
N VAL A 28 10.85 2.96 4.15
CA VAL A 28 9.96 3.46 3.06
C VAL A 28 10.77 3.96 1.86
N ARG A 29 11.98 4.47 2.07
CA ARG A 29 12.91 4.91 1.02
C ARG A 29 13.48 3.73 0.25
N GLU A 30 14.03 2.73 0.93
CA GLU A 30 14.59 1.56 0.27
C GLU A 30 13.53 0.79 -0.53
N ALA A 31 12.32 0.61 0.04
CA ALA A 31 11.22 -0.06 -0.67
C ALA A 31 10.74 0.75 -1.90
N ALA A 32 10.74 2.08 -1.81
CA ALA A 32 10.42 2.94 -2.94
C ALA A 32 11.49 2.91 -4.04
N GLU A 33 12.77 2.90 -3.66
CA GLU A 33 13.90 2.85 -4.59
C GLU A 33 14.00 1.48 -5.28
N ALA A 34 13.80 0.38 -4.54
CA ALA A 34 13.84 -0.98 -5.07
C ALA A 34 12.71 -1.25 -6.08
N ILE A 35 11.57 -0.58 -5.92
CA ILE A 35 10.34 -0.87 -6.67
C ILE A 35 9.94 0.31 -7.59
N SER A 36 10.73 1.40 -7.59
CA SER A 36 10.46 2.64 -8.33
C SER A 36 9.04 3.21 -8.10
N ILE A 37 8.53 3.06 -6.87
CA ILE A 37 7.25 3.60 -6.45
C ILE A 37 7.51 4.83 -5.57
N GLY A 38 6.77 5.92 -5.78
CA GLY A 38 6.97 7.13 -4.96
C GLY A 38 6.80 6.86 -3.45
N HIS A 39 7.68 7.44 -2.63
CA HIS A 39 7.70 7.29 -1.17
C HIS A 39 6.32 7.46 -0.52
N SER A 40 5.54 8.45 -0.96
CA SER A 40 4.19 8.73 -0.42
C SER A 40 3.19 7.60 -0.67
N THR A 41 3.37 6.83 -1.75
CA THR A 41 2.53 5.67 -2.05
C THR A 41 2.84 4.52 -1.10
N ILE A 42 4.14 4.25 -0.88
CA ILE A 42 4.59 3.22 0.07
C ILE A 42 4.18 3.59 1.50
N ASP A 43 4.40 4.83 1.93
CA ASP A 43 3.95 5.32 3.25
C ASP A 43 2.45 5.08 3.46
N LYS A 44 1.63 5.40 2.46
CA LYS A 44 0.18 5.19 2.51
C LYS A 44 -0.21 3.71 2.55
N TRP A 45 0.54 2.83 1.90
CA TRP A 45 0.29 1.39 1.93
C TRP A 45 0.71 0.77 3.26
N VAL A 46 1.87 1.16 3.80
CA VAL A 46 2.36 0.73 5.11
C VAL A 46 1.40 1.15 6.23
N ARG A 47 0.85 2.38 6.14
CA ARG A 47 -0.15 2.88 7.09
C ARG A 47 -1.49 2.14 6.98
N GLN A 48 -1.87 1.68 5.79
CA GLN A 48 -3.06 0.84 5.60
C GLN A 48 -2.85 -0.61 6.05
N LEU A 49 -1.60 -1.11 6.02
CA LEU A 49 -1.24 -2.45 6.50
C LEU A 49 -1.28 -2.61 8.02
N ARG A 50 -1.43 -1.52 8.78
CA ARG A 50 -1.66 -1.57 10.22
C ARG A 50 -3.14 -1.32 10.54
N PRO A 51 -4.05 -2.26 10.25
CA PRO A 51 -5.48 -2.08 10.49
C PRO A 51 -5.90 -2.25 11.97
N GLU A 52 -5.00 -2.18 12.96
CA GLU A 52 -5.28 -2.77 14.28
C GLU A 52 -5.59 -1.80 15.43
N GLN A 53 -5.84 -0.50 15.21
CA GLN A 53 -6.27 0.37 16.33
C GLN A 53 -7.50 1.26 16.08
N GLY A 54 -8.26 1.02 15.03
CA GLY A 54 -9.61 1.56 14.94
C GLY A 54 -10.03 1.84 13.52
N ASP A 55 -10.99 1.03 13.05
CA ASP A 55 -12.00 1.44 12.08
C ASP A 55 -11.48 1.98 10.73
N GLN A 56 -11.41 1.10 9.73
CA GLN A 56 -11.92 1.36 8.37
C GLN A 56 -11.51 0.24 7.41
N SER A 57 -12.24 -0.88 7.48
CA SER A 57 -12.47 -1.69 6.28
C SER A 57 -13.19 -0.80 5.25
N PRO A 58 -12.70 -0.65 4.01
CA PRO A 58 -13.48 0.04 3.00
C PRO A 58 -14.70 -0.83 2.76
N LYS A 59 -15.87 -0.34 3.20
CA LYS A 59 -17.15 -0.86 2.73
C LYS A 59 -17.08 -0.88 1.21
N ALA A 60 -16.96 -2.07 0.65
CA ALA A 60 -17.34 -2.33 -0.73
C ALA A 60 -18.84 -2.02 -0.78
N THR A 61 -19.18 -0.79 -1.16
CA THR A 61 -20.54 -0.42 -1.52
C THR A 61 -20.93 -1.31 -2.69
N ARG A 62 -21.86 -2.23 -2.42
CA ARG A 62 -22.75 -2.85 -3.40
C ARG A 62 -24.11 -2.19 -3.27
#